data_AF-A0A397GKZ7-F1
#
_entry.id   AF-A0A397GKZ7-F1
#
_cell.length_a   1.000
_cell.length_b   1.000
_cell.length_c   1.000
_cell.angle_alpha   90.00
_cell.angle_beta   90.00
_cell.angle_gamma   90.00
#
_symmetry.space_group_name_H-M   'P 1'
#
loop_
_entity.id
_entity.type
_entity.pdbx_description
1 polymer ?
#
loop_
_entity_poly.entity_id
_entity_poly.type
_entity_poly.pdbx_seq_one_letter_code
_entity_poly.pdbx_strand_id
1 'polypeptide(L)'
;MTIPGISNWCEWTWPIEGEYACYIKTRAIPNLGNWILFSPSQIQNFVKGEINQPSPQLSESTKPKSPWKIPIPHASKLCPKRLGLQELTSELQNRGIDCLHLRNRSMLNKKYNTRPMNDEEFPLSSGWATKEVQKYGKKGGGKRIKKRISTILEQYFLAGNVDKSNRMTAQDMWNLLTLKASEGEIESSEIPKVTTIQGWITRYAAQLREKSAQTMLEEI
;
A
#
# COMPACT_ATOMS: atom_id res chain seq x y z
N MET A 1 23.46 -0.59 10.38
CA MET A 1 22.71 0.61 10.82
C MET A 1 21.97 1.10 9.60
N THR A 2 20.64 1.14 9.64
CA THR A 2 19.79 1.46 8.48
C THR A 2 19.07 2.76 8.80
N ILE A 3 19.21 3.78 7.95
CA ILE A 3 18.52 5.06 8.16
C ILE A 3 17.02 4.81 7.97
N PRO A 4 16.16 5.25 8.91
CA PRO A 4 14.71 5.08 8.80
C PRO A 4 14.18 5.71 7.50
N GLY A 5 13.33 4.99 6.76
CA GLY A 5 12.80 5.44 5.46
C GLY A 5 13.64 5.02 4.24
N ILE A 6 14.79 4.38 4.44
CA ILE A 6 15.63 3.84 3.37
C ILE A 6 15.22 2.40 3.04
N SER A 7 15.01 2.12 1.76
CA SER A 7 14.80 0.77 1.24
C SER A 7 15.70 0.49 0.03
N ASN A 8 15.96 -0.78 -0.27
CA ASN A 8 16.72 -1.21 -1.45
C ASN A 8 16.08 -0.76 -2.79
N TRP A 9 14.88 -0.20 -2.75
CA TRP A 9 14.11 0.25 -3.91
C TRP A 9 14.27 1.74 -4.21
N CYS A 10 15.01 2.48 -3.38
CA CYS A 10 15.24 3.90 -3.61
C CYS A 10 16.40 4.13 -4.59
N GLU A 11 16.32 5.21 -5.35
CA GLU A 11 17.43 5.77 -6.12
C GLU A 11 18.25 6.71 -5.25
N TRP A 12 19.57 6.66 -5.42
CA TRP A 12 20.55 7.42 -4.63
C TRP A 12 21.44 8.24 -5.55
N THR A 13 21.71 9.48 -5.16
CA THR A 13 22.77 10.27 -5.79
C THR A 13 23.60 10.96 -4.71
N TRP A 14 24.90 11.04 -4.95
CA TRP A 14 25.84 11.71 -4.05
C TRP A 14 26.59 12.78 -4.86
N PRO A 15 26.12 14.04 -4.84
CA PRO A 15 26.75 15.11 -5.59
C PRO A 15 28.12 15.43 -4.96
N ILE A 16 29.14 15.47 -5.81
CA ILE A 16 30.49 15.89 -5.44
C ILE A 16 30.71 17.39 -5.64
N GLU A 17 29.89 18.03 -6.47
CA GLU A 17 29.99 19.45 -6.84
C GLU A 17 28.62 20.13 -6.79
N GLY A 18 28.62 21.44 -6.58
CA GLY A 18 27.43 22.30 -6.51
C GLY A 18 26.86 22.51 -5.10
N GLU A 19 25.69 23.16 -5.01
CA GLU A 19 25.04 23.56 -3.74
C GLU A 19 24.68 22.39 -2.82
N TYR A 20 24.57 21.19 -3.39
CA TYR A 20 24.28 19.95 -2.67
C TYR A 20 25.50 19.02 -2.56
N ALA A 21 26.71 19.56 -2.76
CA ALA A 21 27.93 18.82 -2.52
C ALA A 21 27.93 18.26 -1.08
N CYS A 22 28.35 17.00 -0.93
CA CYS A 22 28.35 16.27 0.34
C CYS A 22 26.97 15.86 0.90
N TYR A 23 25.85 16.17 0.23
CA TYR A 23 24.53 15.65 0.62
C TYR A 23 24.28 14.26 0.02
N ILE A 24 23.48 13.44 0.69
CA ILE A 24 22.92 12.23 0.07
C ILE A 24 21.50 12.57 -0.39
N LYS A 25 21.22 12.41 -1.70
CA LYS A 25 19.86 12.56 -2.23
C LYS A 25 19.22 11.21 -2.46
N THR A 26 17.96 11.06 -2.07
CA THR A 26 17.22 9.81 -2.18
C THR A 26 15.83 10.07 -2.74
N ARG A 27 15.32 9.15 -3.57
CA ARG A 27 13.92 9.15 -4.00
C ARG A 27 13.43 7.74 -4.21
N ALA A 28 12.12 7.52 -4.05
CA ALA A 28 11.56 6.17 -4.13
C ALA A 28 11.56 5.59 -5.54
N ILE A 29 11.39 6.42 -6.59
CA ILE A 29 11.27 5.98 -7.98
C ILE A 29 11.96 7.01 -8.89
N PRO A 30 12.69 6.58 -9.94
CA PRO A 30 13.22 7.48 -10.95
C PRO A 30 12.12 8.33 -11.60
N ASN A 31 12.30 9.65 -11.61
CA ASN A 31 11.38 10.63 -12.20
C ASN A 31 10.01 10.77 -11.48
N LEU A 32 9.83 10.16 -10.30
CA LEU A 32 8.60 10.26 -9.54
C LEU A 32 8.87 10.54 -8.05
N GLY A 33 8.35 11.68 -7.57
CA GLY A 33 8.53 12.15 -6.20
C GLY A 33 9.68 13.15 -6.03
N ASN A 34 9.63 13.90 -4.93
CA ASN A 34 10.66 14.88 -4.58
C ASN A 34 11.90 14.19 -4.02
N TRP A 35 13.06 14.80 -4.24
CA TRP A 35 14.31 14.36 -3.62
C TRP A 35 14.28 14.64 -2.11
N ILE A 36 14.59 13.63 -1.31
CA ILE A 36 14.88 13.78 0.11
C ILE A 36 16.38 14.02 0.24
N LEU A 37 16.74 15.09 0.93
CA LEU A 37 18.12 15.52 1.13
C LEU A 37 18.56 15.18 2.55
N PHE A 38 19.67 14.46 2.66
CA PHE A 38 20.33 14.21 3.94
C PHE A 38 21.58 15.06 4.02
N SER A 39 21.60 16.00 4.97
CA SER A 39 22.73 16.88 5.24
C SER A 39 23.90 16.14 5.90
N PRO A 40 25.14 16.63 5.74
CA PRO A 40 26.32 16.07 6.41
C PRO A 40 26.14 15.91 7.93
N SER A 41 25.53 16.88 8.61
CA SER A 41 25.25 16.82 10.04
C SER A 41 24.24 15.72 10.42
N GLN A 42 23.22 15.50 9.59
CA GLN A 42 22.29 14.38 9.78
C GLN A 42 23.00 13.04 9.57
N ILE A 43 23.87 12.95 8.56
CA ILE A 43 24.65 11.74 8.27
C ILE A 43 25.60 11.43 9.44
N GLN A 44 26.25 12.44 10.00
CA GLN A 44 27.18 12.28 11.12
C GLN A 44 26.50 11.68 12.37
N ASN A 45 25.24 12.02 12.63
CA ASN A 45 24.47 11.42 13.72
C ASN A 45 24.27 9.90 13.59
N PHE A 46 24.41 9.35 12.37
CA PHE A 46 24.27 7.91 12.10
C PHE A 46 25.60 7.15 12.15
N VAL A 47 26.75 7.81 12.20
CA VAL A 47 28.06 7.14 12.14
C VAL A 47 28.81 7.35 13.44
N LYS A 48 29.12 6.25 14.15
CA LYS A 48 29.95 6.26 15.37
C LYS A 48 31.48 6.21 15.05
N GLY A 49 31.94 6.85 13.98
CA GLY A 49 33.35 6.80 13.52
C GLY A 49 33.61 7.59 12.22
N GLU A 50 34.86 7.60 11.74
CA GLU A 50 35.26 8.26 10.48
C GLU A 50 34.61 7.60 9.25
N ILE A 51 34.04 8.42 8.36
CA ILE A 51 33.35 7.98 7.14
C ILE A 51 34.38 7.92 6.02
N ASN A 52 34.81 6.71 5.66
CA ASN A 52 35.50 6.49 4.40
C ASN A 52 34.46 6.31 3.29
N GLN A 53 34.50 7.18 2.28
CA GLN A 53 33.62 7.07 1.11
C GLN A 53 33.89 5.73 0.41
N PRO A 54 32.91 4.82 0.31
CA PRO A 54 33.10 3.61 -0.48
C PRO A 54 33.17 3.99 -1.96
N SER A 55 34.14 3.45 -2.68
CA SER A 55 34.20 3.57 -4.13
C SER A 55 32.92 2.94 -4.72
N PRO A 56 32.11 3.67 -5.50
CA PRO A 56 30.88 3.14 -6.03
C PRO A 56 31.18 1.95 -6.95
N GLN A 57 30.61 0.79 -6.64
CA GLN A 57 30.60 -0.34 -7.55
C GLN A 57 29.39 -0.20 -8.47
N LEU A 58 29.65 0.09 -9.76
CA LEU A 58 28.62 0.08 -10.78
C LEU A 58 28.31 -1.39 -11.10
N SER A 59 27.12 -1.86 -10.74
CA SER A 59 26.64 -3.16 -11.19
C SER A 59 26.06 -3.04 -12.59
N GLU A 60 26.35 -4.02 -13.46
CA GLU A 60 25.69 -4.10 -14.75
C GLU A 60 24.22 -4.48 -14.56
N SER A 61 23.33 -3.83 -15.31
CA SER A 61 21.90 -4.13 -15.27
C SER A 61 21.64 -5.59 -15.61
N THR A 62 20.88 -6.29 -14.77
CA THR A 62 20.50 -7.68 -15.05
C THR A 62 19.54 -7.72 -16.24
N LYS A 63 19.94 -8.40 -17.32
CA LYS A 63 19.03 -8.68 -18.44
C LYS A 63 18.00 -9.74 -18.01
N PRO A 64 16.69 -9.46 -18.08
CA PRO A 64 15.68 -10.44 -17.71
C PRO A 64 15.72 -11.64 -18.68
N LYS A 65 15.66 -12.85 -18.13
CA LYS A 65 15.63 -14.10 -18.94
C LYS A 65 14.29 -14.32 -19.64
N SER A 66 13.24 -13.59 -19.24
CA SER A 66 11.90 -13.71 -19.80
C SER A 66 11.25 -12.34 -19.99
N PRO A 67 10.41 -12.17 -21.03
CA PRO A 67 9.63 -10.96 -21.20
C PRO A 67 8.63 -10.81 -20.05
N TRP A 68 8.63 -9.65 -19.41
CA TRP A 68 7.63 -9.32 -18.40
C TRP A 68 6.25 -9.24 -19.06
N LYS A 69 5.30 -10.04 -18.55
CA LYS A 69 3.91 -10.06 -19.00
C LYS A 69 3.06 -9.34 -17.95
N ILE A 70 2.59 -8.14 -18.29
CA ILE A 70 1.72 -7.37 -17.40
C ILE A 70 0.26 -7.56 -17.86
N PRO A 71 -0.69 -7.84 -16.95
CA PRO A 71 -2.10 -7.86 -17.29
C PRO A 71 -2.54 -6.46 -17.74
N ILE A 72 -3.18 -6.36 -18.90
CA ILE A 72 -3.61 -5.06 -19.44
C ILE A 72 -4.77 -4.54 -18.57
N PRO A 73 -4.69 -3.31 -18.01
CA PRO A 73 -5.82 -2.69 -17.36
C PRO A 73 -6.95 -2.53 -18.39
N HIS A 74 -8.18 -2.93 -18.03
CA HIS A 74 -9.34 -2.82 -18.92
C HIS A 74 -9.69 -1.36 -19.22
N ALA A 75 -8.96 -0.72 -20.14
CA ALA A 75 -9.15 0.68 -20.52
C ALA A 75 -10.55 0.94 -21.09
N SER A 76 -11.13 -0.05 -21.79
CA SER A 76 -12.43 0.07 -22.42
C SER A 76 -13.62 -0.25 -21.51
N LYS A 77 -13.42 -0.71 -20.25
CA LYS A 77 -14.47 -1.31 -19.38
C LYS A 77 -15.24 -2.48 -20.02
N LEU A 78 -14.88 -2.91 -21.23
CA LEU A 78 -15.54 -3.98 -21.95
C LEU A 78 -15.05 -5.32 -21.40
N CYS A 79 -15.99 -6.19 -21.04
CA CYS A 79 -15.69 -7.55 -20.62
C CYS A 79 -15.48 -8.44 -21.86
N PRO A 80 -14.30 -9.05 -22.06
CA PRO A 80 -14.05 -9.95 -23.20
C PRO A 80 -15.01 -11.15 -23.23
N LYS A 81 -15.55 -11.53 -22.06
CA LYS A 81 -16.56 -12.58 -21.92
C LYS A 81 -17.94 -12.21 -22.48
N ARG A 82 -18.22 -10.91 -22.68
CA ARG A 82 -19.51 -10.38 -23.16
C ARG A 82 -19.51 -9.96 -24.62
N LEU A 83 -18.34 -9.85 -25.24
CA LEU A 83 -18.21 -9.48 -26.66
C LEU A 83 -18.47 -10.67 -27.58
N GLY A 84 -19.01 -10.41 -28.77
CA GLY A 84 -19.05 -11.37 -29.86
C GLY A 84 -17.64 -11.81 -30.29
N LEU A 85 -17.50 -12.98 -30.91
CA LEU A 85 -16.19 -13.46 -31.39
C LEU A 85 -15.57 -12.48 -32.41
N GLN A 86 -16.40 -11.95 -33.31
CA GLN A 86 -16.01 -10.98 -34.34
C GLN A 86 -15.60 -9.63 -33.74
N GLU A 87 -16.36 -9.10 -32.78
CA GLU A 87 -16.03 -7.85 -32.08
C GLU A 87 -14.68 -7.94 -31.38
N LEU A 88 -14.42 -9.08 -30.73
CA LEU A 88 -13.16 -9.30 -30.01
C LEU A 88 -11.96 -9.43 -30.96
N THR A 89 -12.15 -10.00 -32.16
CA THR A 89 -11.10 -10.00 -33.20
C THR A 89 -10.83 -8.62 -33.77
N SER A 90 -11.87 -7.83 -34.07
CA SER A 90 -11.71 -6.46 -34.57
C SER A 90 -11.01 -5.56 -33.55
N GLU A 91 -11.35 -5.70 -32.27
CA GLU A 91 -10.70 -4.94 -31.19
C GLU A 91 -9.21 -5.33 -31.03
N LEU A 92 -8.84 -6.60 -31.23
CA LEU A 92 -7.44 -7.03 -31.22
C LEU A 92 -6.67 -6.50 -32.44
N GLN A 93 -7.29 -6.48 -33.63
CA GLN A 93 -6.71 -5.90 -34.84
C GLN A 93 -6.51 -4.39 -34.71
N ASN A 94 -7.50 -3.67 -34.14
CA ASN A 94 -7.39 -2.24 -33.83
C ASN A 94 -6.23 -1.93 -32.87
N ARG A 95 -5.82 -2.91 -32.05
CA ARG A 95 -4.66 -2.82 -31.15
C ARG A 95 -3.34 -3.25 -31.80
N GLY A 96 -3.34 -3.57 -33.09
CA GLY A 96 -2.17 -4.05 -33.82
C GLY A 96 -1.74 -5.48 -33.47
N ILE A 97 -2.64 -6.30 -32.91
CA ILE A 97 -2.34 -7.67 -32.50
C ILE A 97 -2.76 -8.64 -33.61
N ASP A 98 -1.80 -9.38 -34.19
CA ASP A 98 -2.11 -10.44 -35.15
C ASP A 98 -2.93 -11.56 -34.49
N CYS A 99 -4.14 -11.79 -35.00
CA CYS A 99 -5.07 -12.79 -34.54
C CYS A 99 -5.33 -13.91 -35.56
N LEU A 100 -4.65 -13.94 -36.72
CA LEU A 100 -4.90 -14.90 -37.81
C LEU A 100 -4.75 -16.38 -37.36
N HIS A 101 -3.86 -16.63 -36.39
CA HIS A 101 -3.61 -17.98 -35.85
C HIS A 101 -4.53 -18.36 -34.69
N LEU A 102 -5.37 -17.46 -34.18
CA LEU A 102 -6.16 -17.66 -32.97
C LEU A 102 -7.57 -18.17 -33.33
N ARG A 103 -7.72 -19.50 -33.39
CA ARG A 103 -8.98 -20.14 -33.80
C ARG A 103 -10.03 -20.24 -32.68
N ASN A 104 -9.62 -20.17 -31.42
CA ASN A 104 -10.51 -20.40 -30.27
C ASN A 104 -10.64 -19.17 -29.37
N ARG A 105 -11.86 -18.93 -28.87
CA ARG A 105 -12.20 -17.81 -27.97
C ARG A 105 -11.30 -17.72 -26.73
N SER A 106 -10.89 -18.86 -26.18
CA SER A 106 -9.98 -18.92 -25.03
C SER A 106 -8.60 -18.31 -25.33
N MET A 107 -8.06 -18.55 -26.52
CA MET A 107 -6.76 -18.01 -26.96
C MET A 107 -6.83 -16.51 -27.21
N LEU A 108 -7.93 -16.06 -27.83
CA LEU A 108 -8.20 -14.64 -28.05
C LEU A 108 -8.35 -13.88 -26.72
N ASN A 109 -9.10 -14.43 -25.75
CA ASN A 109 -9.22 -13.84 -24.40
C ASN A 109 -7.87 -13.74 -23.68
N LYS A 110 -7.01 -14.76 -23.80
CA LYS A 110 -5.68 -14.75 -23.19
C LYS A 110 -4.81 -13.64 -23.76
N LYS A 111 -4.85 -13.45 -25.09
CA LYS A 111 -4.08 -12.40 -25.78
C LYS A 111 -4.65 -11.00 -25.52
N TYR A 112 -5.97 -10.86 -25.42
CA TYR A 112 -6.61 -9.61 -25.00
C TYR A 112 -6.17 -9.14 -23.61
N ASN A 113 -5.91 -10.08 -22.70
CA ASN A 113 -5.54 -9.77 -21.32
C ASN A 113 -4.01 -9.60 -21.12
N THR A 114 -3.18 -9.81 -22.14
CA THR A 114 -1.72 -9.84 -21.98
C THR A 114 -1.02 -9.10 -23.12
N ARG A 115 -0.21 -8.08 -22.81
CA ARG A 115 0.68 -7.43 -23.79
C ARG A 115 2.16 -7.72 -23.42
N PRO A 116 3.04 -8.07 -24.38
CA PRO A 116 4.47 -7.95 -24.16
C PRO A 116 4.83 -6.46 -24.03
N MET A 117 5.58 -6.11 -22.99
CA MET A 117 6.05 -4.74 -22.77
C MET A 117 7.19 -4.47 -23.77
N ASN A 118 7.09 -3.39 -24.55
CA ASN A 118 8.24 -2.84 -25.25
C ASN A 118 8.99 -1.95 -24.26
N ASP A 119 10.32 -2.03 -24.22
CA ASP A 119 11.16 -1.36 -23.21
C ASP A 119 11.06 0.19 -23.22
N GLU A 120 10.46 0.76 -24.27
CA GLU A 120 10.40 2.21 -24.52
C GLU A 120 9.15 2.91 -23.93
N GLU A 121 8.14 2.16 -23.47
CA GLU A 121 6.88 2.76 -23.01
C GLU A 121 6.42 2.14 -21.69
N PHE A 122 6.67 2.83 -20.58
CA PHE A 122 6.10 2.47 -19.29
C PHE A 122 4.58 2.66 -19.37
N PRO A 123 3.75 1.59 -19.32
CA PRO A 123 2.35 1.64 -19.75
C PRO A 123 1.41 2.29 -18.71
N LEU A 124 1.98 3.00 -17.75
CA LEU A 124 1.30 3.47 -16.55
C LEU A 124 1.23 5.00 -16.61
N SER A 125 0.04 5.52 -16.90
CA SER A 125 -0.22 6.97 -16.83
C SER A 125 0.06 7.50 -15.42
N SER A 126 0.55 8.74 -15.33
CA SER A 126 0.74 9.48 -14.08
C SER A 126 -0.57 9.44 -13.26
N GLY A 127 -0.57 8.72 -12.14
CA GLY A 127 -1.79 8.43 -11.39
C GLY A 127 -1.80 7.09 -10.64
N TRP A 128 -0.69 6.35 -10.66
CA TRP A 128 -0.51 5.24 -9.73
C TRP A 128 -0.47 5.78 -8.31
N ALA A 129 -1.55 5.51 -7.60
CA ALA A 129 -1.64 5.77 -6.18
C ALA A 129 -0.57 4.94 -5.48
N THR A 130 0.38 5.62 -4.83
CA THR A 130 1.19 5.02 -3.76
C THR A 130 0.25 4.30 -2.79
N LYS A 131 0.72 3.24 -2.11
CA LYS A 131 -0.13 2.41 -1.23
C LYS A 131 -0.97 3.24 -0.23
N GLU A 132 -0.42 4.37 0.19
CA GLU A 132 -1.04 5.42 1.00
C GLU A 132 -2.27 6.11 0.34
N VAL A 133 -2.26 6.32 -0.99
CA VAL A 133 -3.36 6.93 -1.75
C VAL A 133 -4.29 5.86 -2.36
N GLN A 134 -3.98 4.57 -2.18
CA GLN A 134 -4.75 3.47 -2.75
C GLN A 134 -6.14 3.38 -2.10
N LYS A 135 -7.15 3.92 -2.77
CA LYS A 135 -8.56 3.73 -2.41
C LYS A 135 -8.95 2.28 -2.73
N TYR A 136 -8.94 1.41 -1.73
CA TYR A 136 -9.54 0.08 -1.87
C TYR A 136 -11.01 0.26 -2.30
N GLY A 137 -11.40 -0.33 -3.43
CA GLY A 137 -12.80 -0.39 -3.85
C GLY A 137 -13.69 -0.94 -2.72
N LYS A 138 -14.99 -0.62 -2.73
CA LYS A 138 -15.96 -0.97 -1.68
C LYS A 138 -15.77 -2.43 -1.21
N LYS A 139 -15.02 -2.64 -0.12
CA LYS A 139 -14.90 -3.95 0.52
C LYS A 139 -16.31 -4.37 0.90
N GLY A 140 -16.72 -5.54 0.40
CA GLY A 140 -18.09 -6.06 0.44
C GLY A 140 -18.80 -5.79 1.76
N GLY A 141 -20.12 -5.61 1.67
CA GLY A 141 -21.03 -5.27 2.77
C GLY A 141 -21.16 -6.36 3.84
N GLY A 142 -20.05 -6.84 4.40
CA GLY A 142 -20.04 -7.64 5.60
C GLY A 142 -20.60 -6.84 6.77
N LYS A 143 -21.34 -7.53 7.65
CA LYS A 143 -21.97 -6.95 8.85
C LYS A 143 -20.97 -6.08 9.60
N ARG A 144 -21.23 -4.78 9.65
CA ARG A 144 -20.39 -3.80 10.35
C ARG A 144 -20.70 -3.85 11.84
N ILE A 145 -19.70 -3.55 12.67
CA ILE A 145 -19.93 -3.29 14.09
C ILE A 145 -20.87 -2.08 14.17
N LYS A 146 -21.97 -2.20 14.93
CA LYS A 146 -22.91 -1.09 15.10
C LYS A 146 -22.21 0.06 15.85
N LYS A 147 -22.58 1.30 15.52
CA LYS A 147 -21.96 2.51 16.09
C LYS A 147 -21.95 2.49 17.62
N ARG A 148 -23.06 2.09 18.23
CA ARG A 148 -23.21 1.96 19.69
C ARG A 148 -22.15 1.05 20.32
N ILE A 149 -21.93 -0.13 19.73
CA ILE A 149 -20.90 -1.08 20.20
C ILE A 149 -19.50 -0.51 19.99
N SER A 150 -19.24 0.17 18.87
CA SER A 150 -17.96 0.86 18.63
C SER A 150 -17.65 1.87 19.74
N THR A 151 -18.61 2.70 20.13
CA THR A 151 -18.43 3.70 21.19
C THR A 151 -18.11 3.06 22.54
N ILE A 152 -18.71 1.91 22.87
CA ILE A 152 -18.40 1.18 24.11
C ILE A 152 -16.98 0.60 24.07
N LEU A 153 -16.59 0.01 22.94
CA LEU A 153 -15.23 -0.51 22.75
C LEU A 153 -14.17 0.60 22.82
N GLU A 154 -14.49 1.80 22.33
CA GLU A 154 -13.63 2.99 22.46
C GLU A 154 -13.42 3.38 23.92
N GLN A 155 -14.50 3.43 24.72
CA GLN A 155 -14.41 3.73 26.15
C GLN A 155 -13.52 2.71 26.90
N TYR A 156 -13.73 1.42 26.66
CA TYR A 156 -12.90 0.36 27.26
C TYR A 156 -11.44 0.45 26.83
N PHE A 157 -11.18 0.73 25.56
CA PHE A 157 -9.82 0.86 25.04
C PHE A 157 -9.10 2.08 25.66
N LEU A 158 -9.79 3.22 25.76
CA LEU A 158 -9.22 4.45 26.30
C LEU A 158 -8.96 4.35 27.81
N ALA A 159 -9.79 3.63 28.56
CA ALA A 159 -9.55 3.39 29.99
C ALA A 159 -8.18 2.72 30.23
N GLY A 160 -7.82 1.76 29.38
CA GLY A 160 -6.52 1.08 29.42
C GLY A 160 -5.33 1.93 28.95
N ASN A 161 -5.57 3.04 28.24
CA ASN A 161 -4.52 4.00 27.87
C ASN A 161 -4.24 4.98 29.01
N VAL A 162 -5.25 5.33 29.82
CA VAL A 162 -5.09 6.18 31.00
C VAL A 162 -4.36 5.43 32.11
N ASP A 163 -4.73 4.17 32.34
CA ASP A 163 -4.07 3.30 33.31
C ASP A 163 -3.79 1.92 32.70
N LYS A 164 -2.52 1.50 32.75
CA LYS A 164 -2.06 0.20 32.24
C LYS A 164 -2.71 -0.98 32.98
N SER A 165 -3.10 -0.79 34.25
CA SER A 165 -3.79 -1.83 35.03
C SER A 165 -5.18 -2.16 34.45
N ASN A 166 -5.81 -1.18 33.78
CA ASN A 166 -7.12 -1.29 33.15
C ASN A 166 -7.04 -1.71 31.68
N ARG A 167 -5.88 -2.17 31.21
CA ARG A 167 -5.71 -2.59 29.81
C ARG A 167 -6.45 -3.89 29.55
N MET A 168 -7.53 -3.78 28.78
CA MET A 168 -8.40 -4.90 28.46
C MET A 168 -7.93 -5.67 27.23
N THR A 169 -8.00 -6.99 27.29
CA THR A 169 -7.86 -7.85 26.11
C THR A 169 -9.16 -7.89 25.31
N ALA A 170 -9.11 -8.42 24.09
CA ALA A 170 -10.32 -8.61 23.29
C ALA A 170 -11.34 -9.53 23.97
N GLN A 171 -10.88 -10.49 24.78
CA GLN A 171 -11.74 -11.38 25.54
C GLN A 171 -12.43 -10.64 26.69
N ASP A 172 -11.70 -9.77 27.41
CA ASP A 172 -12.27 -8.99 28.52
C ASP A 172 -13.34 -8.02 28.02
N MET A 173 -13.07 -7.32 26.90
CA MET A 173 -14.06 -6.46 26.26
C MET A 173 -15.31 -7.24 25.83
N TRP A 174 -15.13 -8.46 25.32
CA TRP A 174 -16.25 -9.32 24.97
C TRP A 174 -17.06 -9.75 26.19
N ASN A 175 -16.40 -10.13 27.29
CA ASN A 175 -17.06 -10.50 28.54
C ASN A 175 -17.89 -9.33 29.09
N LEU A 176 -17.36 -8.10 29.07
CA LEU A 176 -18.11 -6.91 29.49
C LEU A 176 -19.31 -6.60 28.57
N LEU A 177 -19.18 -6.79 27.26
CA LEU A 177 -20.31 -6.64 26.35
C LEU A 177 -21.39 -7.68 26.60
N THR A 178 -20.99 -8.92 26.92
CA THR A 178 -21.93 -10.00 27.29
C THR A 178 -22.63 -9.69 28.62
N LEU A 179 -21.92 -9.12 29.60
CA LEU A 179 -22.52 -8.65 30.85
C LEU A 179 -23.56 -7.56 30.59
N LYS A 180 -23.22 -6.53 29.80
CA LYS A 180 -24.16 -5.47 29.42
C LYS A 180 -25.38 -5.97 28.64
N ALA A 181 -25.22 -7.04 27.87
CA ALA A 181 -26.35 -7.68 27.20
C ALA A 181 -27.23 -8.46 28.17
N SER A 182 -26.65 -9.10 29.19
CA SER A 182 -27.42 -9.75 30.26
C SER A 182 -28.21 -8.76 31.13
N GLU A 183 -27.70 -7.53 31.28
CA GLU A 183 -28.37 -6.42 31.93
C GLU A 183 -29.47 -5.77 31.06
N GLY A 184 -29.63 -6.21 29.82
CA GLY A 184 -30.61 -5.67 28.88
C GLY A 184 -30.22 -4.32 28.27
N GLU A 185 -29.01 -3.80 28.55
CA GLU A 185 -28.55 -2.57 27.93
C GLU A 185 -28.33 -2.77 26.42
N ILE A 186 -27.82 -3.94 26.01
CA ILE A 186 -27.43 -4.24 24.63
C ILE A 186 -28.11 -5.52 24.15
N GLU A 187 -28.49 -5.58 22.88
CA GLU A 187 -28.95 -6.83 22.28
C GLU A 187 -27.80 -7.82 22.09
N SER A 188 -27.95 -9.05 22.59
CA SER A 188 -26.97 -10.13 22.38
C SER A 188 -26.65 -10.41 20.90
N SER A 189 -27.59 -10.10 20.00
CA SER A 189 -27.43 -10.23 18.54
C SER A 189 -26.41 -9.26 17.92
N GLU A 190 -26.08 -8.18 18.66
CA GLU A 190 -25.18 -7.10 18.25
C GLU A 190 -23.74 -7.35 18.68
N ILE A 191 -23.51 -8.28 19.61
CA ILE A 191 -22.18 -8.54 20.14
C ILE A 191 -21.28 -9.12 19.04
N PRO A 192 -20.19 -8.43 18.68
CA PRO A 192 -19.26 -8.93 17.68
C PRO A 192 -18.45 -10.12 18.25
N LYS A 193 -17.97 -10.98 17.35
CA LYS A 193 -17.05 -12.07 17.74
C LYS A 193 -15.75 -11.50 18.30
N VAL A 194 -15.10 -12.21 19.22
CA VAL A 194 -13.81 -11.83 19.81
C VAL A 194 -12.75 -11.51 18.74
N THR A 195 -12.68 -12.29 17.65
CA THR A 195 -11.76 -12.02 16.53
C THR A 195 -12.05 -10.69 15.83
N THR A 196 -13.32 -10.28 15.79
CA THR A 196 -13.73 -8.99 15.22
C THR A 196 -13.33 -7.83 16.13
N ILE A 197 -13.43 -8.02 17.45
CA ILE A 197 -12.95 -7.06 18.47
C ILE A 197 -11.42 -6.93 18.38
N GLN A 198 -10.69 -8.05 18.31
CA GLN A 198 -9.23 -8.03 18.14
C GLN A 198 -8.81 -7.27 16.87
N GLY A 199 -9.46 -7.55 15.74
CA GLY A 199 -9.20 -6.82 14.50
C GLY A 199 -9.59 -5.33 14.58
N TRP A 200 -10.59 -4.99 15.38
CA TRP A 200 -10.96 -3.60 15.65
C TRP A 200 -9.91 -2.89 16.52
N ILE A 201 -9.44 -3.50 17.61
CA ILE A 201 -8.38 -2.99 18.49
C ILE A 201 -7.11 -2.64 17.69
N THR A 202 -6.65 -3.57 16.85
CA THR A 202 -5.44 -3.35 16.02
C THR A 202 -5.60 -2.14 15.09
N ARG A 203 -6.77 -1.98 14.46
CA ARG A 203 -7.07 -0.85 13.58
C ARG A 203 -7.16 0.45 14.35
N TYR A 204 -7.87 0.46 15.47
CA TYR A 204 -8.08 1.64 16.29
C TYR A 204 -6.76 2.16 16.88
N ALA A 205 -5.91 1.25 17.37
CA ALA A 205 -4.57 1.60 17.85
C ALA A 205 -3.69 2.21 16.74
N ALA A 206 -3.79 1.70 15.50
CA ALA A 206 -3.08 2.28 14.36
C ALA A 206 -3.58 3.69 14.02
N GLN A 207 -4.89 3.89 14.00
CA GLN A 207 -5.51 5.20 13.77
C GLN A 207 -5.11 6.23 14.82
N LEU A 208 -5.01 5.84 16.09
CA LEU A 208 -4.53 6.73 17.15
C LEU A 208 -3.09 7.17 16.92
N ARG A 209 -2.19 6.23 16.59
CA ARG A 209 -0.79 6.57 16.26
C ARG A 209 -0.69 7.51 15.05
N GLU A 210 -1.51 7.27 14.03
CA GLU A 210 -1.56 8.12 12.84
C GLU A 210 -2.02 9.54 13.17
N LYS A 211 -3.10 9.69 13.94
CA LYS A 211 -3.58 11.01 14.40
C LYS A 211 -2.56 11.73 15.25
N SER A 212 -1.91 11.04 16.18
CA SER A 212 -0.82 11.62 16.98
C SER A 212 0.33 12.10 16.10
N ALA A 213 0.74 11.31 15.09
CA ALA A 213 1.78 11.72 14.15
C ALA A 213 1.38 12.92 13.29
N GLN A 214 0.11 13.01 12.86
CA GLN A 214 -0.41 14.17 12.12
C GLN A 214 -0.41 15.44 12.97
N THR A 215 -0.85 15.35 14.23
CA THR A 215 -0.88 16.50 15.16
C THR A 215 0.54 17.07 15.36
N MET A 216 1.54 16.20 15.52
CA MET A 216 2.95 16.62 15.67
C MET A 216 3.52 17.32 14.42
N LEU A 217 2.95 17.11 13.24
CA LEU A 217 3.37 17.77 12.00
C LEU A 217 2.68 19.14 11.80
N GLU A 218 1.49 19.34 12.39
CA GLU A 218 0.77 20.61 12.34
C GLU A 218 1.29 21.61 13.38
N GLU A 219 2.00 21.14 14.41
CA GLU A 219 2.61 21.96 15.46
C GLU A 219 4.05 22.44 15.13
N ILE A 220 4.58 22.09 13.95
CA ILE A 220 5.90 22.52 13.42
C ILE A 220 5.71 23.55 12.32
#